data_AF-A0A1B6FBP6-F1
#
_entry.id   AF-A0A1B6FBP6-F1
#
_cell.length_a   1.000
_cell.length_b   1.000
_cell.length_c   1.000
_cell.angle_alpha   90.00
_cell.angle_beta   90.00
_cell.angle_gamma   90.00
#
_symmetry.space_group_name_H-M   'P 1'
#
loop_
_entity.id
_entity.type
_entity.pdbx_description
1 polymer ?
#
loop_
_entity_poly.entity_id
_entity_poly.type
_entity_poly.pdbx_seq_one_letter_code
_entity_poly.pdbx_strand_id
1 'polypeptide(L)'
;DAINAEEQLLDFEQTPFLILMNMLNQVEPFDLLWHTVLEFHQSYEKWYYGPFKNLDAEEIKESVENMWRILYKLAKTLFDVPGSKRIAEMVRAKVEKFKQFLPVLQTICNPGIQERHWNQISEAVGITILPTPESTLSDMIDLGLTKHITKLEEIGVTASREFSLEQSLRKMKQEWIDICFELI
;
A
#
# COMPACT_ATOMS: atom_id res chain seq x y z
N ASP A 1 -0.80 -33.25 -8.86
CA ASP A 1 -2.22 -32.95 -9.16
C ASP A 1 -2.74 -33.69 -10.39
N ALA A 2 -2.14 -33.53 -11.58
CA ALA A 2 -2.61 -34.23 -12.79
C ALA A 2 -2.60 -35.77 -12.65
N ILE A 3 -1.54 -36.35 -12.06
CA ILE A 3 -1.40 -37.81 -11.89
C ILE A 3 -2.47 -38.37 -10.92
N ASN A 4 -2.69 -37.75 -9.76
CA ASN A 4 -3.72 -38.19 -8.81
C ASN A 4 -5.14 -38.02 -9.37
N ALA A 5 -5.36 -37.01 -10.23
CA ALA A 5 -6.62 -36.85 -10.94
C ALA A 5 -6.84 -37.97 -11.96
N GLU A 6 -5.80 -38.41 -12.68
CA GLU A 6 -5.85 -39.57 -13.57
C GLU A 6 -6.03 -40.89 -12.81
N GLU A 7 -5.31 -41.10 -11.70
CA GLU A 7 -5.49 -42.27 -10.81
C GLU A 7 -6.95 -42.36 -10.33
N GLN A 8 -7.55 -41.23 -9.95
CA GLN A 8 -8.96 -41.17 -9.56
C GLN A 8 -9.92 -41.47 -10.71
N LEU A 9 -9.65 -40.98 -11.91
CA LEU A 9 -10.47 -41.26 -13.11
C LEU A 9 -10.39 -42.72 -13.56
N LEU A 10 -9.29 -43.40 -13.21
CA LEU A 10 -9.04 -44.81 -13.51
C LEU A 10 -9.43 -45.78 -12.37
N ASP A 11 -10.11 -45.28 -11.32
CA ASP A 11 -10.47 -46.02 -10.11
C ASP A 11 -9.27 -46.70 -9.41
N PHE A 12 -8.08 -46.08 -9.50
CA PHE A 12 -6.89 -46.51 -8.78
C PHE A 12 -6.82 -45.89 -7.39
N GLU A 13 -6.16 -46.59 -6.45
CA GLU A 13 -5.84 -46.04 -5.14
C GLU A 13 -4.82 -44.90 -5.33
N GLN A 14 -5.16 -43.70 -4.86
CA GLN A 14 -4.32 -42.52 -5.07
C GLN A 14 -2.97 -42.68 -4.37
N THR A 15 -1.91 -42.45 -5.13
CA THR A 15 -0.57 -42.43 -4.55
C THR A 15 -0.41 -41.15 -3.71
N PRO A 16 -0.01 -41.23 -2.43
CA PRO A 16 0.01 -40.06 -1.55
C PRO A 16 1.18 -39.09 -1.80
N PHE A 17 2.15 -39.45 -2.66
CA PHE A 17 3.33 -38.66 -3.04
C PHE A 17 3.97 -37.84 -1.89
N LEU A 18 4.14 -38.45 -0.71
CA LEU A 18 4.54 -37.74 0.53
C LEU A 18 5.89 -37.01 0.41
N ILE A 19 6.83 -37.54 -0.36
CA ILE A 19 8.14 -36.91 -0.60
C ILE A 19 7.97 -35.59 -1.37
N LEU A 20 7.11 -35.56 -2.37
CA LEU A 20 6.83 -34.36 -3.15
C LEU A 20 6.20 -33.28 -2.25
N MET A 21 5.23 -33.65 -1.42
CA MET A 21 4.61 -32.72 -0.47
C MET A 21 5.62 -32.16 0.52
N ASN A 22 6.53 -32.98 1.03
CA ASN A 22 7.60 -32.52 1.90
C ASN A 22 8.58 -31.56 1.19
N MET A 23 8.94 -31.85 -0.06
CA MET A 23 9.81 -30.97 -0.85
C MET A 23 9.13 -29.63 -1.14
N LEU A 24 7.84 -29.64 -1.52
CA LEU A 24 7.06 -28.41 -1.76
C LEU A 24 7.00 -27.54 -0.50
N ASN A 25 6.68 -28.14 0.66
CA ASN A 25 6.64 -27.43 1.94
C ASN A 25 8.00 -26.86 2.35
N GLN A 26 9.11 -27.47 1.92
CA GLN A 26 10.45 -26.92 2.15
C GLN A 26 10.77 -25.75 1.22
N VAL A 27 10.30 -25.77 -0.02
CA VAL A 27 10.60 -24.73 -1.03
C VAL A 27 9.70 -23.50 -0.86
N GLU A 28 8.43 -23.70 -0.48
CA GLU A 28 7.42 -22.64 -0.34
C GLU A 28 7.90 -21.42 0.46
N PRO A 29 8.59 -21.54 1.61
CA PRO A 29 9.08 -20.37 2.35
C PRO A 29 10.14 -19.56 1.58
N PHE A 30 10.95 -20.20 0.75
CA PHE A 30 11.95 -19.51 -0.07
C PHE A 30 11.30 -18.79 -1.24
N ASP A 31 10.34 -19.45 -1.89
CA ASP A 31 9.55 -18.86 -2.96
C ASP A 31 8.82 -17.60 -2.47
N LEU A 32 8.10 -17.73 -1.35
CA LEU A 32 7.39 -16.61 -0.73
C LEU A 32 8.35 -15.48 -0.33
N LEU A 33 9.53 -15.81 0.18
CA LEU A 33 10.55 -14.80 0.51
C LEU A 33 10.95 -14.00 -0.72
N TRP A 34 11.39 -14.66 -1.79
CA TRP A 34 11.91 -13.95 -2.96
C TRP A 34 10.84 -13.18 -3.71
N HIS A 35 9.63 -13.71 -3.82
CA HIS A 35 8.50 -12.99 -4.39
C HIS A 35 8.14 -11.75 -3.57
N THR A 36 8.07 -11.86 -2.24
CA THR A 36 7.76 -10.72 -1.36
C THR A 36 8.86 -9.66 -1.43
N VAL A 37 10.14 -10.06 -1.51
CA VAL A 37 11.26 -9.13 -1.64
C VAL A 37 11.23 -8.40 -2.97
N LEU A 38 10.95 -9.12 -4.07
CA LEU A 38 10.83 -8.54 -5.40
C LEU A 38 9.65 -7.57 -5.48
N GLU A 39 8.50 -7.99 -4.96
CA GLU A 39 7.28 -7.19 -4.92
C GLU A 39 7.52 -5.89 -4.15
N PHE A 40 8.09 -5.97 -2.93
CA PHE A 40 8.42 -4.78 -2.16
C PHE A 40 9.39 -3.86 -2.91
N HIS A 41 10.41 -4.42 -3.58
CA HIS A 41 11.37 -3.59 -4.32
C HIS A 41 10.71 -2.84 -5.49
N GLN A 42 9.91 -3.53 -6.31
CA GLN A 42 9.21 -2.93 -7.45
C GLN A 42 8.16 -1.91 -6.99
N SER A 43 7.43 -2.22 -5.93
CA SER A 43 6.43 -1.35 -5.35
C SER A 43 7.07 -0.12 -4.69
N TYR A 44 8.19 -0.28 -3.99
CA TYR A 44 8.93 0.83 -3.40
C TYR A 44 9.37 1.84 -4.46
N GLU A 45 9.90 1.40 -5.60
CA GLU A 45 10.28 2.31 -6.69
C GLU A 45 9.07 3.13 -7.19
N LYS A 46 7.91 2.47 -7.34
CA LYS A 46 6.67 3.15 -7.76
C LYS A 46 6.13 4.11 -6.72
N TRP A 47 6.13 3.73 -5.45
CA TRP A 47 5.53 4.53 -4.38
C TRP A 47 6.43 5.67 -3.94
N TYR A 48 7.76 5.48 -3.97
CA TYR A 48 8.72 6.44 -3.46
C TYR A 48 9.19 7.41 -4.56
N TYR A 49 9.54 6.91 -5.74
CA TYR A 49 10.04 7.72 -6.86
C TYR A 49 9.02 7.93 -7.98
N GLY A 50 7.89 7.24 -7.96
CA GLY A 50 6.82 7.46 -8.91
C GLY A 50 5.91 8.63 -8.52
N PRO A 51 5.10 9.14 -9.47
CA PRO A 51 4.15 10.20 -9.19
C PRO A 51 3.06 9.77 -8.20
N PHE A 52 2.82 10.55 -7.15
CA PHE A 52 1.89 10.14 -6.09
C PHE A 52 0.41 10.37 -6.42
N LYS A 53 0.08 11.17 -7.45
CA LYS A 53 -1.30 11.58 -7.77
C LYS A 53 -2.28 10.42 -7.99
N ASN A 54 -1.78 9.28 -8.49
CA ASN A 54 -2.60 8.10 -8.80
C ASN A 54 -2.42 6.96 -7.79
N LEU A 55 -1.75 7.22 -6.66
CA LEU A 55 -1.51 6.22 -5.64
C LEU A 55 -2.64 6.22 -4.62
N ASP A 56 -3.10 5.03 -4.24
CA ASP A 56 -4.02 4.84 -3.11
C ASP A 56 -3.21 4.58 -1.83
N ALA A 57 -3.26 5.52 -0.90
CA ALA A 57 -2.50 5.41 0.34
C ALA A 57 -2.97 4.27 1.26
N GLU A 58 -4.26 3.88 1.21
CA GLU A 58 -4.77 2.80 2.05
C GLU A 58 -4.38 1.43 1.47
N GLU A 59 -4.47 1.26 0.14
CA GLU A 59 -3.97 0.05 -0.53
C GLU A 59 -2.48 -0.17 -0.27
N ILE A 60 -1.67 0.91 -0.36
CA ILE A 60 -0.24 0.86 -0.09
C ILE A 60 0.03 0.47 1.36
N LYS A 61 -0.70 1.07 2.31
CA LYS A 61 -0.59 0.75 3.73
C LYS A 61 -0.88 -0.74 3.98
N GLU A 62 -1.99 -1.26 3.48
CA GLU A 62 -2.34 -2.68 3.60
C GLU A 62 -1.25 -3.61 3.02
N SER A 63 -0.74 -3.28 1.83
CA SER A 63 0.35 -4.02 1.17
C SER A 63 1.62 -4.04 2.02
N VAL A 64 2.05 -2.87 2.51
CA VAL A 64 3.23 -2.70 3.38
C VAL A 64 3.07 -3.47 4.70
N GLU A 65 1.89 -3.43 5.32
CA GLU A 65 1.56 -4.22 6.51
C GLU A 65 1.64 -5.73 6.26
N ASN A 66 1.10 -6.19 5.13
CA ASN A 66 1.09 -7.60 4.74
C ASN A 66 2.52 -8.11 4.49
N MET A 67 3.30 -7.40 3.67
CA MET A 67 4.70 -7.72 3.40
C MET A 67 5.52 -7.80 4.70
N TRP A 68 5.31 -6.86 5.63
CA TRP A 68 5.99 -6.87 6.93
C TRP A 68 5.67 -8.13 7.73
N ARG A 69 4.38 -8.53 7.79
CA ARG A 69 3.93 -9.74 8.51
C ARG A 69 4.50 -11.01 7.89
N ILE A 70 4.51 -11.09 6.56
CA ILE A 70 5.11 -12.22 5.81
C ILE A 70 6.60 -12.33 6.14
N LEU A 71 7.36 -11.24 6.02
CA LEU A 71 8.81 -11.23 6.30
C LEU A 71 9.10 -11.54 7.77
N TYR A 72 8.26 -11.10 8.71
CA TYR A 72 8.37 -11.45 10.12
C TYR A 72 8.19 -12.96 10.35
N LYS A 73 7.18 -13.58 9.73
CA LYS A 73 6.93 -15.02 9.81
C LYS A 73 8.08 -15.80 9.16
N LEU A 74 8.51 -15.41 7.97
CA LEU A 74 9.60 -16.06 7.23
C LEU A 74 10.94 -16.02 7.98
N ALA A 75 11.26 -14.91 8.64
CA ALA A 75 12.47 -14.83 9.47
C ALA A 75 12.48 -15.85 10.62
N LYS A 76 11.29 -16.23 11.13
CA LYS A 76 11.15 -17.31 12.12
C LYS A 76 11.17 -18.70 11.48
N THR A 77 10.52 -18.88 10.34
CA THR A 77 10.46 -20.17 9.64
C THR A 77 11.83 -20.59 9.09
N LEU A 78 12.58 -19.63 8.53
CA LEU A 78 13.88 -19.87 7.90
C LEU A 78 15.05 -19.73 8.89
N PHE A 79 14.82 -19.91 10.19
CA PHE A 79 15.84 -19.68 11.22
C PHE A 79 17.06 -20.61 11.08
N ASP A 80 16.84 -21.82 10.57
CA ASP A 80 17.87 -22.83 10.29
C ASP A 80 18.71 -22.50 9.04
N VAL A 81 18.31 -21.49 8.26
CA VAL A 81 19.03 -21.04 7.05
C VAL A 81 19.46 -19.58 7.23
N PRO A 82 20.66 -19.33 7.80
CA PRO A 82 21.10 -17.99 8.20
C PRO A 82 21.06 -16.95 7.07
N GLY A 83 21.37 -17.35 5.84
CA GLY A 83 21.35 -16.47 4.68
C GLY A 83 19.96 -15.93 4.38
N SER A 84 18.97 -16.82 4.28
CA SER A 84 17.58 -16.44 3.99
C SER A 84 16.94 -15.67 5.15
N LYS A 85 17.21 -16.07 6.40
CA LYS A 85 16.78 -15.31 7.59
C LYS A 85 17.31 -13.87 7.54
N ARG A 86 18.60 -13.68 7.27
CA ARG A 86 19.21 -12.35 7.19
C ARG A 86 18.55 -11.48 6.12
N ILE A 87 18.22 -12.06 4.97
CA ILE A 87 17.52 -11.33 3.90
C ILE A 87 16.12 -10.92 4.36
N ALA A 88 15.36 -11.85 4.97
CA ALA A 88 14.03 -11.56 5.49
C ALA A 88 14.06 -10.41 6.53
N GLU A 89 15.01 -10.45 7.47
CA GLU A 89 15.19 -9.39 8.48
C GLU A 89 15.61 -8.05 7.87
N MET A 90 16.53 -8.08 6.90
CA MET A 90 17.01 -6.88 6.21
C MET A 90 15.89 -6.19 5.45
N VAL A 91 15.10 -6.94 4.67
CA VAL A 91 14.00 -6.38 3.90
C VAL A 91 12.87 -5.94 4.83
N ARG A 92 12.57 -6.69 5.90
CA ARG A 92 11.61 -6.26 6.92
C ARG A 92 12.00 -4.90 7.53
N ALA A 93 13.29 -4.68 7.79
CA ALA A 93 13.77 -3.40 8.29
C ALA A 93 13.60 -2.26 7.26
N LYS A 94 13.71 -2.53 5.96
CA LYS A 94 13.41 -1.55 4.91
C LYS A 94 11.91 -1.24 4.85
N VAL A 95 11.06 -2.26 4.93
CA VAL A 95 9.59 -2.09 5.01
C VAL A 95 9.23 -1.24 6.23
N GLU A 96 9.83 -1.52 7.39
CA GLU A 96 9.62 -0.74 8.63
C GLU A 96 10.01 0.73 8.48
N LYS A 97 11.12 1.03 7.79
CA LYS A 97 11.49 2.41 7.48
C LYS A 97 10.47 3.07 6.57
N PHE A 98 10.00 2.38 5.54
CA PHE A 98 8.98 2.92 4.63
C PHE A 98 7.65 3.21 5.35
N LYS A 99 7.26 2.40 6.35
CA LYS A 99 6.06 2.66 7.16
C LYS A 99 6.04 4.05 7.79
N GLN A 100 7.20 4.61 8.11
CA GLN A 100 7.30 5.96 8.68
C GLN A 100 6.85 7.06 7.71
N PHE A 101 6.79 6.76 6.41
CA PHE A 101 6.33 7.68 5.37
C PHE A 101 4.84 7.56 5.06
N LEU A 102 4.16 6.51 5.57
CA LEU A 102 2.73 6.31 5.33
C LEU A 102 1.85 7.48 5.77
N PRO A 103 2.09 8.16 6.91
CA PRO A 103 1.29 9.33 7.28
C PRO A 103 1.41 10.47 6.27
N VAL A 104 2.60 10.69 5.73
CA VAL A 104 2.82 11.69 4.66
C VAL A 104 2.04 11.29 3.42
N LEU A 105 2.17 10.02 3.00
CA LEU A 105 1.47 9.46 1.85
C LEU A 105 -0.05 9.60 1.97
N GLN A 106 -0.62 9.30 3.14
CA GLN A 106 -2.04 9.44 3.43
C GLN A 106 -2.55 10.86 3.25
N THR A 107 -1.77 11.87 3.63
CA THR A 107 -2.15 13.27 3.41
C THR A 107 -1.99 13.65 1.95
N ILE A 108 -0.86 13.39 1.30
CA ILE A 108 -0.61 13.89 -0.07
C ILE A 108 -1.46 13.19 -1.14
N CYS A 109 -1.86 11.93 -0.91
CA CYS A 109 -2.76 11.19 -1.80
C CYS A 109 -4.25 11.39 -1.49
N ASN A 110 -4.59 12.22 -0.49
CA ASN A 110 -5.99 12.45 -0.13
C ASN A 110 -6.70 13.24 -1.26
N PRO A 111 -7.79 12.71 -1.85
CA PRO A 111 -8.50 13.35 -2.96
C PRO A 111 -9.16 14.69 -2.57
N GLY A 112 -9.35 14.93 -1.26
CA GLY A 112 -9.85 16.20 -0.73
C GLY A 112 -8.83 17.31 -0.62
N ILE A 113 -7.54 17.01 -0.84
CA ILE A 113 -6.49 18.03 -0.78
C ILE A 113 -6.63 18.97 -1.97
N GLN A 114 -6.51 20.27 -1.67
CA GLN A 114 -6.69 21.36 -2.62
C GLN A 114 -5.58 22.39 -2.37
N GLU A 115 -5.47 23.38 -3.23
CA GLU A 115 -4.48 24.47 -3.13
C GLU A 115 -4.43 25.10 -1.72
N ARG A 116 -5.59 25.34 -1.10
CA ARG A 116 -5.66 25.87 0.29
C ARG A 116 -4.97 24.98 1.32
N HIS A 117 -4.99 23.67 1.14
CA HIS A 117 -4.35 22.71 2.04
C HIS A 117 -2.84 22.70 1.79
N TRP A 118 -2.40 22.75 0.53
CA TRP A 118 -0.98 22.90 0.19
C TRP A 118 -0.36 24.18 0.74
N ASN A 119 -1.12 25.28 0.78
CA ASN A 119 -0.68 26.53 1.41
C ASN A 119 -0.46 26.36 2.92
N GLN A 120 -1.36 25.64 3.62
CA GLN A 120 -1.20 25.34 5.05
C GLN A 120 0.00 24.42 5.32
N ILE A 121 0.22 23.42 4.46
CA ILE A 121 1.40 22.54 4.54
C ILE A 121 2.67 23.36 4.31
N SER A 122 2.67 24.24 3.32
CA SER A 122 3.80 25.13 3.00
C SER A 122 4.14 26.06 4.16
N GLU A 123 3.13 26.63 4.82
CA GLU A 123 3.30 27.46 6.01
C GLU A 123 3.90 26.67 7.17
N ALA A 124 3.42 25.44 7.40
CA ALA A 124 3.92 24.58 8.48
C ALA A 124 5.38 24.17 8.28
N VAL A 125 5.79 23.90 7.04
CA VAL A 125 7.16 23.51 6.66
C VAL A 125 8.07 24.74 6.50
N GLY A 126 7.51 25.92 6.21
CA GLY A 126 8.24 27.15 5.94
C GLY A 126 8.81 27.25 4.51
N ILE A 127 8.33 26.42 3.59
CA ILE A 127 8.76 26.37 2.19
C ILE A 127 7.51 26.32 1.31
N THR A 128 7.50 27.03 0.19
CA THR A 128 6.40 26.94 -0.79
C THR A 128 6.42 25.60 -1.50
N ILE A 129 5.36 24.81 -1.32
CA ILE A 129 5.17 23.50 -1.93
C ILE A 129 4.04 23.58 -2.95
N LEU A 130 4.38 23.36 -4.21
CA LEU A 130 3.44 23.34 -5.33
C LEU A 130 3.60 22.02 -6.07
N PRO A 131 2.80 21.00 -5.73
CA PRO A 131 2.92 19.71 -6.39
C PRO A 131 2.52 19.79 -7.86
N THR A 132 3.30 19.10 -8.67
CA THR A 132 3.05 18.86 -10.09
C THR A 132 2.50 17.45 -10.29
N PRO A 133 1.91 17.12 -11.45
CA PRO A 133 1.48 15.75 -11.75
C PRO A 133 2.60 14.71 -11.63
N GLU A 134 3.86 15.13 -11.76
CA GLU A 134 5.07 14.31 -11.69
C GLU A 134 5.69 14.26 -10.29
N SER A 135 5.18 15.05 -9.33
CA SER A 135 5.72 15.11 -7.98
C SER A 135 5.64 13.75 -7.28
N THR A 136 6.71 13.42 -6.56
CA THR A 136 6.93 12.10 -5.96
C THR A 136 6.86 12.16 -4.44
N LEU A 137 6.74 11.00 -3.80
CA LEU A 137 6.85 10.93 -2.34
C LEU A 137 8.27 11.37 -1.91
N SER A 138 9.33 10.96 -2.62
CA SER A 138 10.71 11.35 -2.33
C SER A 138 10.85 12.88 -2.20
N ASP A 139 10.30 13.64 -3.17
CA ASP A 139 10.34 15.11 -3.15
C ASP A 139 9.72 15.67 -1.85
N MET A 140 8.58 15.11 -1.45
CA MET A 140 7.87 15.52 -0.24
C MET A 140 8.65 15.19 1.04
N ILE A 141 9.32 14.04 1.08
CA ILE A 141 10.17 13.65 2.20
C ILE A 141 11.40 14.56 2.29
N ASP A 142 12.02 14.89 1.16
CA ASP A 142 13.19 15.77 1.08
C ASP A 142 12.86 17.22 1.48
N LEU A 143 11.64 17.68 1.19
CA LEU A 143 11.08 18.94 1.67
C LEU A 143 10.78 18.92 3.19
N GLY A 144 10.92 17.77 3.86
CA GLY A 144 10.87 17.66 5.31
C GLY A 144 9.48 17.38 5.90
N LEU A 145 8.51 16.94 5.09
CA LEU A 145 7.14 16.67 5.55
C LEU A 145 7.06 15.66 6.72
N THR A 146 8.02 14.74 6.81
CA THR A 146 8.14 13.77 7.91
C THR A 146 8.29 14.39 9.29
N LYS A 147 8.77 15.63 9.38
CA LYS A 147 8.90 16.36 10.66
C LYS A 147 7.58 16.97 11.14
N HIS A 148 6.59 17.05 10.25
CA HIS A 148 5.32 17.75 10.49
C HIS A 148 4.11 16.80 10.42
N ILE A 149 4.31 15.50 10.70
CA ILE A 149 3.27 14.46 10.59
C ILE A 149 1.97 14.85 11.29
N THR A 150 2.03 15.31 12.54
CA THR A 150 0.82 15.71 13.29
C THR A 150 0.04 16.80 12.56
N LYS A 151 0.73 17.76 11.94
CA LYS A 151 0.06 18.83 11.20
C LYS A 151 -0.52 18.34 9.87
N LEU A 152 0.18 17.42 9.20
CA LEU A 152 -0.32 16.77 7.99
C LEU A 152 -1.57 15.94 8.25
N GLU A 153 -1.64 15.26 9.39
CA GLU A 153 -2.83 14.49 9.81
C GLU A 153 -4.02 15.42 10.06
N GLU A 154 -3.83 16.53 10.78
CA GLU A 154 -4.89 17.54 11.00
C GLU A 154 -5.45 18.09 9.68
N ILE A 155 -4.54 18.46 8.76
CA ILE A 155 -4.91 18.98 7.44
C ILE A 155 -5.62 17.90 6.62
N GLY A 156 -5.11 16.66 6.63
CA GLY A 156 -5.72 15.53 5.93
C GLY A 156 -7.14 15.22 6.44
N VAL A 157 -7.36 15.24 7.75
CA VAL A 157 -8.70 15.05 8.33
C VAL A 157 -9.66 16.16 7.89
N THR A 158 -9.20 17.41 7.88
CA THR A 158 -10.00 18.55 7.45
C THR A 158 -10.37 18.42 5.96
N ALA A 159 -9.38 18.11 5.12
CA ALA A 159 -9.56 17.91 3.68
C ALA A 159 -10.56 16.78 3.37
N SER A 160 -10.47 15.64 4.07
CA SER A 160 -11.41 14.54 3.91
C SER A 160 -12.86 14.92 4.27
N ARG A 161 -13.04 15.71 5.34
CA ARG A 161 -14.37 16.20 5.75
C ARG A 161 -14.94 17.16 4.72
N GLU A 162 -14.13 18.09 4.23
CA GLU A 162 -14.54 19.05 3.20
C GLU A 162 -14.91 18.34 1.90
N PHE A 163 -14.13 17.34 1.48
CA PHE A 163 -14.41 16.53 0.29
C PHE A 163 -15.73 15.76 0.40
N SER A 164 -15.97 15.11 1.55
CA SER A 164 -17.23 14.39 1.80
C SER A 164 -18.45 15.33 1.79
N LEU A 165 -18.32 16.52 2.38
CA LEU A 165 -19.35 17.55 2.33
C LEU A 165 -19.60 18.03 0.90
N GLU A 166 -18.54 18.32 0.14
CA GLU A 166 -18.65 18.75 -1.25
C GLU A 166 -19.32 17.67 -2.13
N GLN A 167 -18.95 16.41 -1.96
CA GLN A 167 -19.56 15.28 -2.66
C GLN A 167 -21.06 15.16 -2.33
N SER A 168 -21.42 15.33 -1.06
CA SER A 168 -22.83 15.31 -0.62
C SER A 168 -23.64 16.44 -1.24
N LEU A 169 -23.10 17.66 -1.26
CA LEU A 169 -23.74 18.82 -1.89
C LEU A 169 -23.89 18.66 -3.40
N ARG A 170 -22.86 18.12 -4.08
CA ARG A 170 -22.92 17.82 -5.52
C ARG A 170 -23.99 16.78 -5.82
N LYS A 171 -24.11 15.73 -5.00
CA LYS A 171 -25.15 14.71 -5.14
C LYS A 171 -26.55 15.30 -4.98
N MET A 172 -26.79 16.10 -3.93
CA MET A 172 -28.07 16.80 -3.74
C MET A 172 -28.42 17.68 -4.93
N LYS A 173 -27.45 18.46 -5.43
CA LYS A 173 -27.65 19.29 -6.61
C LYS A 173 -28.03 18.45 -7.82
N GLN A 174 -27.36 17.31 -8.04
CA GLN A 174 -27.62 16.42 -9.17
C GLN A 174 -29.02 15.81 -9.11
N GLU A 175 -29.46 15.36 -7.93
CA GLU A 175 -30.79 14.80 -7.70
C GLU A 175 -31.91 15.80 -8.00
N TRP A 176 -31.66 17.11 -7.86
CA TRP A 176 -32.64 18.16 -8.10
C TRP A 176 -32.73 18.60 -9.57
N ILE A 177 -31.78 18.22 -10.43
CA ILE A 177 -31.77 18.67 -11.84
C ILE A 177 -33.00 18.14 -12.60
N ASP A 178 -33.43 16.92 -12.30
CA ASP A 178 -34.50 16.24 -13.04
C ASP A 178 -35.88 16.38 -12.38
N ILE A 179 -35.98 17.15 -11.29
CA ILE A 179 -37.26 17.39 -10.59
C ILE A 179 -38.01 18.51 -11.31
N CYS A 180 -39.07 18.13 -12.03
CA CYS A 180 -40.02 19.06 -12.65
C CYS A 180 -41.31 19.14 -11.83
N PHE A 181 -41.91 20.34 -11.76
CA PHE A 181 -43.24 20.50 -11.17
C PHE A 181 -44.30 19.96 -12.14
N GLU A 182 -45.12 19.01 -11.67
CA GLU A 182 -46.33 18.58 -12.37
C GLU A 182 -47.48 19.53 -12.03
N LEU A 183 -48.09 20.12 -13.05
CA LEU A 183 -49.32 20.90 -12.93
C LEU A 183 -50.52 19.95 -13.02
N ILE A 184 -51.35 19.96 -11.97
CA ILE A 184 -52.66 19.30 -11.92
C ILE A 184 -53.73 20.25 -12.43
#